data_AF-A0A9E3B433-F1
#
_entry.id   AF-A0A9E3B433-F1
#
_cell.length_a   1.000
_cell.length_b   1.000
_cell.length_c   1.000
_cell.angle_alpha   90.00
_cell.angle_beta   90.00
_cell.angle_gamma   90.00
#
_symmetry.space_group_name_H-M   'P 1'
#
loop_
_entity.id
_entity.type
_entity.pdbx_description
1 polymer ?
#
loop_
_entity_poly.entity_id
_entity_poly.type
_entity_poly.pdbx_seq_one_letter_code
_entity_poly.pdbx_strand_id
1 'polypeptide(L)'
;MSGYRFDRLKILVVDDNAHMRKLVVTILQAFGAIQIFEAESGERALGLMRDTNPDVIILDWMMEGMTGLEFVKQVRASAQSPNPFVPIIMLTGHTHIDHVRQARDCGVNEFLAKPVSVKAIMTRLVAVIEHPRPFVRTKAYFGPCRRRRATDEYRGPERRASSPATTVE
;
A
#
# COMPACT_ATOMS: atom_id res chain seq x y z
N MET A 1 19.47 -8.07 -15.81
CA MET A 1 18.84 -7.27 -14.75
C MET A 1 17.76 -6.44 -15.41
N SER A 2 16.52 -6.52 -14.92
CA SER A 2 15.36 -5.91 -15.59
C SER A 2 15.55 -4.40 -15.78
N GLY A 3 15.23 -3.89 -16.98
CA GLY A 3 15.42 -2.49 -17.38
C GLY A 3 14.43 -1.50 -16.77
N TYR A 4 14.01 -1.70 -15.51
CA TYR A 4 13.08 -0.80 -14.83
C TYR A 4 13.78 0.49 -14.39
N ARG A 5 13.18 1.62 -14.75
CA ARG A 5 13.64 2.98 -14.43
C ARG A 5 12.96 3.47 -13.15
N PHE A 6 13.59 3.28 -12.00
CA PHE A 6 13.06 3.73 -10.70
C PHE A 6 13.40 5.19 -10.36
N ASP A 7 14.19 5.88 -11.20
CA ASP A 7 14.65 7.25 -10.98
C ASP A 7 13.51 8.28 -10.88
N ARG A 8 12.39 8.01 -11.55
CA ARG A 8 11.22 8.89 -11.57
C ARG A 8 10.13 8.52 -10.56
N LEU A 9 10.22 7.35 -9.95
CA LEU A 9 9.21 6.85 -9.03
C LEU A 9 9.32 7.56 -7.68
N LYS A 10 8.25 8.21 -7.24
CA LYS A 10 8.16 8.84 -5.93
C LYS A 10 7.69 7.85 -4.89
N ILE A 11 8.57 7.49 -3.96
CA ILE A 11 8.30 6.50 -2.92
C ILE A 11 8.25 7.21 -1.58
N LEU A 12 7.16 7.04 -0.84
CA LEU A 12 7.07 7.47 0.56
C LEU A 12 7.29 6.27 1.47
N VAL A 13 8.30 6.34 2.34
CA VAL A 13 8.58 5.33 3.37
C VAL A 13 8.13 5.86 4.72
N VAL A 14 7.25 5.12 5.39
CA VAL A 14 6.66 5.50 6.68
C VAL A 14 6.94 4.38 7.69
N ASP A 15 7.78 4.67 8.68
CA ASP A 15 8.15 3.73 9.75
C ASP A 15 8.70 4.59 10.89
N ASP A 16 8.24 4.40 12.13
CA ASP A 16 8.68 5.17 13.29
C ASP A 16 10.10 4.78 13.74
N ASN A 17 10.53 3.56 13.42
CA ASN A 17 11.88 3.09 13.69
C ASN A 17 12.86 3.63 12.64
N ALA A 18 13.72 4.55 13.05
CA ALA A 18 14.72 5.18 12.18
C ALA A 18 15.68 4.17 11.50
N HIS A 19 16.06 3.08 12.17
CA HIS A 19 16.93 2.05 11.60
C HIS A 19 16.22 1.26 10.51
N MET A 20 14.96 0.88 10.73
CA MET A 20 14.16 0.16 9.75
C MET A 20 13.85 1.05 8.54
N ARG A 21 13.46 2.30 8.78
CA ARG A 21 13.26 3.30 7.72
C ARG A 21 14.52 3.45 6.86
N LYS A 22 15.69 3.62 7.49
CA LYS A 22 16.97 3.73 6.78
C LYS A 22 17.33 2.47 6.00
N LEU A 23 17.05 1.28 6.54
CA LEU A 23 17.25 0.02 5.84
C LEU A 23 16.42 -0.03 4.54
N VAL A 24 15.12 0.28 4.63
CA VAL A 24 14.23 0.29 3.47
C VAL A 24 14.71 1.30 2.43
N VAL A 25 15.07 2.51 2.84
CA VAL A 25 15.61 3.55 1.93
C VAL A 25 16.89 3.07 1.24
N THR A 26 17.81 2.44 1.98
CA THR A 26 19.06 1.90 1.42
C THR A 26 18.77 0.82 0.37
N ILE A 27 17.80 -0.06 0.64
CA ILE A 27 17.36 -1.07 -0.32
C ILE A 27 16.80 -0.42 -1.59
N LEU A 28 15.93 0.59 -1.46
CA LEU A 28 15.34 1.30 -2.60
C LEU A 28 16.42 1.99 -3.46
N GLN A 29 17.38 2.65 -2.80
CA GLN A 29 18.50 3.32 -3.46
C GLN A 29 19.39 2.32 -4.21
N ALA A 30 19.62 1.13 -3.66
CA ALA A 30 20.40 0.08 -4.32
C ALA A 30 19.79 -0.39 -5.66
N PHE A 31 18.50 -0.13 -5.89
CA PHE A 31 17.82 -0.40 -7.15
C PHE A 31 17.63 0.84 -8.05
N GLY A 32 18.20 1.98 -7.68
CA GLY A 32 18.15 3.20 -8.48
C GLY A 32 16.93 4.10 -8.24
N ALA A 33 16.18 3.89 -7.15
CA ALA A 33 15.17 4.86 -6.73
C ALA A 33 15.84 6.13 -6.20
N ILE A 34 15.44 7.29 -6.74
CA ILE A 34 16.03 8.59 -6.38
C ILE A 34 15.06 9.43 -5.55
N GLN A 35 13.77 9.46 -5.91
CA GLN A 35 12.76 10.27 -5.24
C GLN A 35 12.14 9.51 -4.07
N ILE A 36 12.87 9.43 -2.97
CA ILE A 36 12.44 8.77 -1.74
C ILE A 36 12.16 9.83 -0.68
N PHE A 37 10.96 9.79 -0.11
CA PHE A 37 10.52 10.62 1.00
C PHE A 37 10.36 9.76 2.24
N GLU A 38 10.67 10.31 3.40
CA GLU A 38 10.67 9.59 4.67
C GLU A 38 9.74 10.29 5.66
N ALA A 39 8.95 9.50 6.39
CA ALA A 39 8.16 9.96 7.52
C ALA A 39 8.34 9.04 8.72
N GLU A 40 8.52 9.64 9.89
CA GLU A 40 8.58 8.94 11.17
C GLU A 40 7.21 8.72 11.82
N SER A 41 6.12 9.26 11.25
CA SER A 41 4.76 9.07 11.77
C SER A 41 3.70 9.14 10.66
N GLY A 42 2.50 8.65 10.97
CA GLY A 42 1.36 8.72 10.06
C GLY A 42 0.94 10.17 9.74
N GLU A 43 0.98 11.07 10.72
CA GLU A 43 0.66 12.49 10.56
C GLU A 43 1.66 13.18 9.62
N ARG A 44 2.96 12.93 9.81
CA ARG A 44 4.01 13.45 8.93
C ARG A 44 3.84 12.92 7.52
N ALA A 45 3.51 11.63 7.37
CA ALA A 45 3.25 11.00 6.10
C ALA A 45 2.05 11.62 5.37
N LEU A 46 0.93 11.90 6.05
CA LEU A 46 -0.22 12.59 5.44
C LEU A 46 0.13 13.99 4.95
N GLY A 47 1.00 14.71 5.68
CA GLY A 47 1.58 15.97 5.23
C GLY A 47 2.37 15.80 3.93
N LEU A 48 3.35 14.89 3.93
CA LEU A 48 4.19 14.63 2.75
C LEU A 48 3.39 14.12 1.54
N MET A 49 2.30 13.41 1.75
CA MET A 49 1.42 12.99 0.65
C MET A 49 0.86 14.18 -0.12
N ARG A 50 0.53 15.29 0.55
CA ARG A 50 0.07 16.53 -0.10
C ARG A 50 1.18 17.19 -0.91
N ASP A 51 2.37 17.24 -0.33
CA ASP A 51 3.49 18.00 -0.90
C ASP A 51 4.16 17.26 -2.06
N THR A 52 4.19 15.94 -2.01
CA THR A 52 5.01 15.12 -2.92
C THR A 52 4.20 14.33 -3.94
N ASN A 53 2.93 14.03 -3.61
CA ASN A 53 2.05 13.12 -4.35
C ASN A 53 2.76 11.80 -4.72
N PRO A 54 3.04 10.93 -3.73
CA PRO A 54 3.83 9.72 -3.95
C PRO A 54 3.08 8.71 -4.83
N ASP A 55 3.83 7.99 -5.66
CA ASP A 55 3.32 6.94 -6.54
C ASP A 55 3.09 5.63 -5.77
N VAL A 56 3.83 5.42 -4.68
CA VAL A 56 3.70 4.25 -3.81
C VAL A 56 4.13 4.59 -2.39
N ILE A 57 3.45 4.00 -1.42
CA ILE A 57 3.79 4.11 0.00
C ILE A 57 4.26 2.75 0.51
N ILE A 58 5.41 2.72 1.16
CA ILE A 58 5.87 1.60 1.98
C ILE A 58 5.61 1.99 3.44
N LEU A 59 4.77 1.24 4.13
CA LEU A 59 4.21 1.62 5.42
C LEU A 59 4.46 0.54 6.46
N ASP A 60 4.97 0.90 7.63
CA ASP A 60 5.00 -0.01 8.76
C ASP A 60 3.61 -0.20 9.36
N TRP A 61 3.32 -1.42 9.77
CA TRP A 61 2.09 -1.74 10.49
C TRP A 61 2.11 -1.12 11.88
N MET A 62 3.19 -1.34 12.63
CA MET A 62 3.29 -1.03 14.06
C MET A 62 4.04 0.29 14.21
N MET A 63 3.32 1.38 14.44
CA MET A 63 3.91 2.68 14.71
C MET A 63 3.31 3.26 15.99
N GLU A 64 4.10 4.03 16.73
CA GLU A 64 3.60 4.78 17.89
C GLU A 64 2.58 5.85 17.48
N GLY A 65 1.55 6.04 18.30
CA GLY A 65 0.46 6.98 18.03
C GLY A 65 -0.53 6.42 17.01
N MET A 66 -0.30 6.68 15.72
CA MET A 66 -1.16 6.21 14.63
C MET A 66 -0.62 4.91 14.04
N THR A 67 -1.40 3.83 14.14
CA THR A 67 -1.03 2.55 13.50
C THR A 67 -1.08 2.64 11.98
N GLY A 68 -0.33 1.77 11.29
CA GLY A 68 -0.39 1.70 9.83
C GLY A 68 -1.78 1.39 9.29
N LEU A 69 -2.61 0.65 10.03
CA LEU A 69 -4.00 0.40 9.63
C LEU A 69 -4.87 1.66 9.72
N GLU A 70 -4.71 2.46 10.76
CA GLU A 70 -5.41 3.73 10.93
C GLU A 70 -5.00 4.72 9.83
N PHE A 71 -3.70 4.79 9.54
CA PHE A 71 -3.18 5.57 8.42
C PHE A 71 -3.85 5.16 7.09
N VAL A 72 -3.90 3.85 6.79
CA VAL A 72 -4.55 3.36 5.55
C VAL A 72 -6.02 3.75 5.53
N LYS A 73 -6.76 3.56 6.63
CA LYS A 73 -8.18 3.96 6.71
C LYS A 73 -8.34 5.46 6.44
N GLN A 74 -7.46 6.29 6.99
CA GLN A 74 -7.50 7.73 6.78
C GLN A 74 -7.20 8.10 5.31
N VAL A 75 -6.20 7.47 4.69
CA VAL A 75 -5.90 7.64 3.26
C VAL A 75 -7.08 7.21 2.38
N ARG A 76 -7.77 6.11 2.71
CA ARG A 76 -8.87 5.58 1.89
C ARG A 76 -10.21 6.30 2.09
N ALA A 77 -10.50 6.77 3.31
CA ALA A 77 -11.83 7.27 3.67
C ALA A 77 -11.90 8.79 3.91
N SER A 78 -10.78 9.46 4.20
CA SER A 78 -10.81 10.90 4.48
C SER A 78 -11.08 11.71 3.22
N ALA A 79 -11.99 12.69 3.31
CA ALA A 79 -12.22 13.68 2.26
C ALA A 79 -10.99 14.57 2.01
N GLN A 80 -10.09 14.67 2.99
CA GLN A 80 -8.83 15.42 2.89
C GLN A 80 -7.66 14.56 2.41
N SER A 81 -7.92 13.30 2.02
CA SER A 81 -6.88 12.43 1.49
C SER A 81 -6.38 12.98 0.15
N PRO A 82 -5.07 13.22 -0.03
CA PRO A 82 -4.53 13.80 -1.26
C PRO A 82 -4.68 12.85 -2.45
N ASN A 83 -4.53 11.54 -2.19
CA ASN A 83 -4.65 10.50 -3.18
C ASN A 83 -5.17 9.22 -2.51
N PRO A 84 -6.50 8.98 -2.54
CA PRO A 84 -7.07 7.79 -1.92
C PRO A 84 -6.77 6.51 -2.72
N PHE A 85 -6.23 6.61 -3.94
CA PHE A 85 -5.89 5.48 -4.80
C PHE A 85 -4.42 5.04 -4.72
N VAL A 86 -3.57 5.79 -3.99
CA VAL A 86 -2.14 5.49 -3.90
C VAL A 86 -1.90 4.04 -3.47
N PRO A 87 -1.11 3.25 -4.19
CA PRO A 87 -0.71 1.91 -3.77
C PRO A 87 0.04 1.92 -2.43
N ILE A 88 -0.39 1.07 -1.49
CA ILE A 88 0.25 0.92 -0.17
C ILE A 88 0.77 -0.51 0.00
N ILE A 89 2.09 -0.65 0.21
CA ILE A 89 2.76 -1.90 0.59
C ILE A 89 3.01 -1.84 2.09
N MET A 90 2.37 -2.72 2.85
CA MET A 90 2.51 -2.77 4.30
C MET A 90 3.61 -3.75 4.71
N LEU A 91 4.53 -3.28 5.56
CA LEU A 91 5.53 -4.08 6.23
C LEU A 91 4.97 -4.53 7.58
N THR A 92 5.11 -5.81 7.93
CA THR A 92 4.58 -6.33 9.21
C THR A 92 5.50 -7.38 9.81
N GLY A 93 5.74 -7.30 11.12
CA GLY A 93 6.39 -8.38 11.88
C GLY A 93 5.43 -9.54 12.21
N HIS A 94 4.11 -9.34 12.04
CA HIS A 94 3.09 -10.32 12.38
C HIS A 94 2.47 -10.92 11.12
N THR A 95 2.73 -12.20 10.89
CA THR A 95 2.25 -12.95 9.71
C THR A 95 0.96 -13.73 9.96
N HIS A 96 0.32 -13.56 11.12
CA HIS A 96 -0.95 -14.23 11.43
C HIS A 96 -2.03 -13.88 10.40
N ILE A 97 -2.76 -14.91 9.96
CA ILE A 97 -3.72 -14.81 8.86
C ILE A 97 -4.83 -13.79 9.12
N ASP A 98 -5.20 -13.58 10.38
CA ASP A 98 -6.25 -12.62 10.77
C ASP A 98 -5.79 -11.17 10.61
N HIS A 99 -4.51 -10.88 10.87
CA HIS A 99 -3.93 -9.56 10.59
C HIS A 99 -3.90 -9.29 9.08
N VAL A 100 -3.50 -10.28 8.28
CA VAL A 100 -3.53 -10.15 6.80
C VAL A 100 -4.95 -9.87 6.29
N ARG A 101 -5.97 -10.51 6.88
CA ARG A 101 -7.38 -10.25 6.55
C ARG A 101 -7.81 -8.83 6.92
N GLN A 102 -7.54 -8.41 8.15
CA GLN A 102 -7.91 -7.08 8.64
C GLN A 102 -7.31 -5.97 7.76
N ALA A 103 -6.04 -6.12 7.38
CA ALA A 103 -5.35 -5.11 6.59
C ALA A 103 -5.78 -5.09 5.12
N ARG A 104 -6.06 -6.25 4.53
CA ARG A 104 -6.73 -6.34 3.21
C ARG A 104 -8.09 -5.64 3.24
N ASP A 105 -8.82 -5.78 4.34
CA ASP A 105 -10.13 -5.17 4.52
C ASP A 105 -10.05 -3.66 4.76
N CYS A 106 -8.91 -3.15 5.21
CA CYS A 106 -8.65 -1.71 5.33
C CYS A 106 -8.23 -1.06 4.00
N GLY A 107 -7.87 -1.83 2.97
CA GLY A 107 -7.55 -1.30 1.64
C GLY A 107 -6.05 -1.24 1.30
N VAL A 108 -5.24 -2.09 1.92
CA VAL A 108 -3.82 -2.28 1.59
C VAL A 108 -3.64 -3.01 0.26
N ASN A 109 -2.61 -2.64 -0.51
CA ASN A 109 -2.30 -3.26 -1.80
C ASN A 109 -1.45 -4.53 -1.63
N GLU A 110 -0.36 -4.48 -0.89
CA GLU A 110 0.48 -5.67 -0.70
C GLU A 110 1.04 -5.75 0.71
N PHE A 111 1.49 -6.95 1.09
CA PHE A 111 2.13 -7.20 2.38
C PHE A 111 3.52 -7.78 2.19
N LEU A 112 4.41 -7.39 3.08
CA LEU A 112 5.73 -7.96 3.25
C LEU A 112 5.96 -8.26 4.73
N ALA A 113 6.34 -9.50 5.01
CA ALA A 113 6.76 -9.89 6.35
C ALA A 113 8.17 -9.35 6.61
N LYS A 114 8.39 -8.76 7.78
CA LYS A 114 9.73 -8.46 8.31
C LYS A 114 10.37 -9.80 8.77
N PRO A 115 11.68 -10.05 8.53
CA PRO A 115 12.67 -9.14 7.93
C PRO A 115 12.49 -9.00 6.41
N VAL A 116 12.59 -7.76 5.91
CA VAL A 116 12.44 -7.46 4.49
C VAL A 116 13.73 -7.74 3.73
N SER A 117 13.61 -8.37 2.55
CA SER A 117 14.72 -8.54 1.63
C SER A 117 14.60 -7.63 0.41
N VAL A 118 15.75 -7.32 -0.16
CA VAL A 118 15.96 -6.60 -1.43
C VAL A 118 15.03 -7.15 -2.51
N LYS A 119 15.03 -8.48 -2.73
CA LYS A 119 14.17 -9.16 -3.70
C LYS A 119 12.68 -9.03 -3.37
N ALA A 120 12.30 -9.11 -2.09
CA ALA A 120 10.89 -9.06 -1.68
C ALA A 120 10.27 -7.68 -1.92
N ILE A 121 10.96 -6.60 -1.54
CA ILE A 121 10.52 -5.22 -1.81
C ILE A 121 10.37 -4.99 -3.31
N MET A 122 11.41 -5.33 -4.09
CA MET A 122 11.40 -5.15 -5.55
C MET A 122 10.23 -5.91 -6.20
N THR A 123 10.01 -7.17 -5.83
CA THR A 123 8.93 -7.98 -6.40
C THR A 123 7.57 -7.35 -6.13
N ARG A 124 7.34 -6.76 -4.95
CA ARG A 124 6.08 -6.09 -4.62
C ARG A 124 5.91 -4.75 -5.30
N LEU A 125 6.97 -3.93 -5.36
CA LEU A 125 6.95 -2.67 -6.09
C LEU A 125 6.59 -2.86 -7.56
N VAL A 126 7.28 -3.78 -8.24
CA VAL A 126 6.98 -4.10 -9.64
C VAL A 126 5.54 -4.59 -9.78
N ALA A 127 5.08 -5.49 -8.90
CA ALA A 127 3.71 -5.99 -8.96
C ALA A 127 2.63 -4.91 -8.80
N VAL A 128 2.82 -3.92 -7.91
CA VAL A 128 1.81 -2.86 -7.71
C VAL A 128 1.84 -1.80 -8.82
N ILE A 129 2.97 -1.63 -9.50
CA ILE A 129 3.15 -0.64 -10.58
C ILE A 129 2.70 -1.22 -11.93
N GLU A 130 3.18 -2.41 -12.30
CA GLU A 130 2.92 -3.04 -13.61
C GLU A 130 1.55 -3.71 -13.66
N HIS A 131 1.04 -4.15 -12.50
CA HIS A 131 -0.22 -4.89 -12.41
C HIS A 131 -1.15 -4.22 -11.38
N PRO A 132 -1.52 -2.94 -11.58
CA PRO A 132 -2.37 -2.22 -10.65
C PRO A 132 -3.72 -2.93 -10.54
N ARG A 133 -4.16 -3.18 -9.30
CA ARG A 133 -5.46 -3.80 -9.05
C ARG A 133 -6.55 -2.72 -9.12
N PRO A 134 -7.69 -2.98 -9.79
CA PRO A 134 -8.78 -2.01 -9.83
C PRO A 134 -9.31 -1.76 -8.42
N PHE A 135 -9.61 -0.51 -8.11
CA PHE A 135 -10.20 -0.13 -6.84
C PHE A 135 -11.71 -0.40 -6.86
N VAL A 136 -12.25 -0.83 -5.72
CA VAL A 136 -13.67 -1.09 -5.53
C VAL A 136 -14.19 -0.17 -4.44
N ARG A 137 -15.27 0.55 -4.74
CA ARG A 137 -15.98 1.40 -3.78
C ARG A 137 -17.34 0.80 -3.44
N THR A 138 -17.62 0.68 -2.15
CA THR A 138 -18.90 0.26 -1.58
C THR A 138 -19.20 1.12 -0.35
N LYS A 139 -20.42 1.04 0.19
CA LYS A 139 -20.78 1.75 1.43
C LYS A 139 -19.85 1.44 2.61
N ALA A 140 -19.27 0.24 2.67
CA ALA A 140 -18.46 -0.23 3.80
C ALA A 140 -16.96 -0.39 3.48
N TYR A 141 -16.54 -0.14 2.23
CA TYR A 141 -15.16 -0.42 1.81
C TYR A 141 -14.75 0.41 0.61
N PHE A 142 -13.53 0.95 0.68
CA PHE A 142 -12.83 1.51 -0.45
C PHE A 142 -11.38 0.99 -0.47
N GLY A 143 -10.96 0.37 -1.56
CA GLY A 143 -9.61 -0.17 -1.70
C GLY A 143 -9.44 -1.10 -2.90
N PRO A 144 -8.24 -1.67 -3.11
CA PRO A 144 -7.95 -2.53 -4.25
C PRO A 144 -8.77 -3.82 -4.20
N CYS A 145 -9.24 -4.27 -5.37
CA CYS A 145 -10.08 -5.46 -5.50
C CYS A 145 -9.51 -6.62 -4.70
N ARG A 146 -10.27 -7.09 -3.71
CA ARG A 146 -9.81 -8.12 -2.78
C ARG A 146 -9.47 -9.42 -3.52
N ARG A 147 -10.13 -9.76 -4.63
CA ARG A 147 -9.87 -11.00 -5.39
C ARG A 147 -8.51 -10.92 -6.09
N ARG A 148 -7.54 -11.72 -5.65
CA ARG A 148 -6.18 -11.79 -6.23
C ARG A 148 -6.09 -12.62 -7.51
N ARG A 149 -7.03 -13.55 -7.71
CA ARG A 149 -7.19 -14.31 -8.93
C ARG A 149 -8.61 -14.05 -9.45
N ALA A 150 -8.72 -13.68 -10.71
CA ALA A 150 -9.92 -13.97 -11.48
C ALA A 150 -9.87 -15.48 -11.76
N THR A 151 -10.21 -16.30 -10.76
CA THR A 151 -10.74 -17.61 -11.13
C THR A 151 -12.20 -17.34 -11.46
N ASP A 152 -12.56 -17.49 -12.74
CA ASP A 152 -13.95 -17.55 -13.22
C ASP A 152 -14.73 -18.74 -12.63
N GLU A 153 -14.17 -19.44 -11.64
CA GLU A 153 -14.73 -20.65 -11.04
C GLU A 153 -15.74 -20.38 -9.91
N TYR A 154 -15.94 -19.14 -9.47
CA TYR A 154 -16.98 -18.85 -8.48
C TYR A 154 -18.38 -18.84 -9.14
N ARG A 155 -19.04 -20.00 -9.17
CA ARG A 155 -20.45 -20.19 -9.57
C ARG A 155 -21.46 -19.99 -8.43
N GLY A 156 -21.09 -19.25 -7.39
CA GLY A 156 -22.03 -18.90 -6.31
C GLY A 156 -22.91 -17.70 -6.69
N PRO A 157 -24.05 -17.48 -6.00
CA PRO A 157 -24.95 -16.38 -6.35
C PRO A 157 -24.23 -15.04 -6.29
N GLU A 158 -24.47 -14.19 -7.30
CA GLU A 158 -23.98 -12.82 -7.31
C GLU A 158 -24.58 -12.04 -6.12
N ARG A 159 -23.78 -11.87 -5.06
CA ARG A 159 -24.16 -11.02 -3.91
C ARG A 159 -24.24 -9.52 -4.25
N ARG A 160 -24.01 -9.14 -5.52
CA ARG A 160 -24.01 -7.76 -6.02
C ARG A 160 -25.28 -7.36 -6.76
N ALA A 161 -26.26 -8.25 -6.95
CA ALA A 161 -27.47 -7.95 -7.70
C ALA A 161 -28.30 -6.76 -7.15
N SER A 162 -28.00 -6.27 -5.94
CA SER A 162 -28.72 -5.17 -5.27
C SER A 162 -27.89 -3.91 -5.00
N SER A 163 -26.74 -3.69 -5.65
CA SER A 163 -26.00 -2.43 -5.48
C SER A 163 -25.37 -1.95 -6.78
N PRO A 164 -25.68 -0.73 -7.27
CA PRO A 164 -25.03 -0.20 -8.45
C PRO A 164 -23.57 0.06 -8.10
N ALA A 165 -22.68 -0.79 -8.62
CA ALA A 165 -21.26 -0.54 -8.56
C ALA A 165 -20.91 0.44 -9.68
N THR A 166 -20.76 1.72 -9.34
CA THR A 166 -20.08 2.67 -10.23
C THR A 166 -18.60 2.30 -10.22
N THR A 167 -18.15 1.60 -11.27
CA THR A 167 -16.73 1.55 -11.61
C THR A 167 -16.31 2.99 -11.87
N VAL A 168 -15.41 3.51 -11.05
CA VAL A 168 -14.79 4.82 -11.31
C VAL A 168 -13.68 4.52 -12.32
N GLU A 169 -13.89 4.93 -13.57
CA GLU A 169 -12.84 5.02 -14.59
C GLU A 169 -11.81 6.10 -14.23
#